data_AF-A0A6J1V5N6-F1
#
_entry.id   AF-A0A6J1V5N6-F1
#
_cell.length_a   1.000
_cell.length_b   1.000
_cell.length_c   1.000
_cell.angle_alpha   90.00
_cell.angle_beta   90.00
_cell.angle_gamma   90.00
#
_symmetry.space_group_name_H-M   'P 1'
#
loop_
_entity.id
_entity.type
_entity.pdbx_description
1 polymer ?
#
loop_
_entity_poly.entity_id
_entity_poly.type
_entity_poly.pdbx_seq_one_letter_code
_entity_poly.pdbx_strand_id
1 'polypeptide(L)'
;MAEDHKKFMLNILEDLTKDDMSKLGTILNSKKIEGREIPSNKLQNLDEKKATLLFISHYEEPLKALEQSLCDIPRIDLVQKVRLKIETDEKNHEAQNNEKVALIKSCSGSNDRPLYTGKYTLVDLQDYATKNQDQLIMHLQNTLEPDQFNALKKELICRVLNKDFSFTAQKYYELFRNSELREFLKNNGKPKKIPMKLLEILFSKKKNNRKRKAQEQMQGEGNNLKKKQEEKIIPIRPMEHKSGNEDNNMIEQPCLDDKITLGTETEKVIPIRPIEHKSGNEDNNVIEESWLDEDSRMAFENWYEKKKYREKISFNYIGIHEHQEYPCFIAVDVLQFRLPDDQDYRILAILQDKRDFTNSQKLKKEAEFALQFNMAVLDVKLSEVISPNRCLSEITANKSFGESIFFLENIVSKIVLPVLALFKQVKLNAFKNANFKKQIFP
;
A
#
# COMPACT_ATOMS: atom_id res chain seq x y z
N MET A 1 -16.93 -24.62 1.39
CA MET A 1 -15.67 -24.83 2.11
C MET A 1 -15.85 -24.95 3.61
N ALA A 2 -16.44 -23.97 4.31
CA ALA A 2 -16.57 -24.01 5.78
C ALA A 2 -17.26 -25.28 6.34
N GLU A 3 -18.34 -25.77 5.71
CA GLU A 3 -19.03 -26.98 6.19
C GLU A 3 -18.28 -28.28 5.85
N ASP A 4 -17.48 -28.30 4.78
CA ASP A 4 -16.64 -29.45 4.40
C ASP A 4 -15.45 -29.59 5.36
N HIS A 5 -14.79 -28.47 5.68
CA HIS A 5 -13.71 -28.42 6.67
C HIS A 5 -14.20 -28.83 8.06
N LYS A 6 -15.38 -28.36 8.46
CA LYS A 6 -15.99 -28.76 9.73
C LYS A 6 -16.23 -30.25 9.82
N LYS A 7 -16.79 -30.87 8.78
CA LYS A 7 -17.04 -32.32 8.76
C LYS A 7 -15.73 -33.11 8.74
N PHE A 8 -14.74 -32.67 7.97
CA PHE A 8 -13.43 -33.31 7.92
C PHE A 8 -12.71 -33.25 9.27
N MET A 9 -12.67 -32.07 9.90
CA MET A 9 -12.04 -31.89 11.21
C MET A 9 -12.71 -32.71 12.29
N LEU A 10 -14.05 -32.79 12.29
CA LEU A 10 -14.78 -33.64 13.22
C LEU A 10 -14.34 -35.10 13.08
N ASN A 11 -14.27 -35.63 11.86
CA ASN A 11 -13.82 -37.00 11.62
C ASN A 11 -12.37 -37.25 12.10
N ILE A 12 -11.47 -36.28 11.92
CA ILE A 12 -10.09 -36.39 12.42
C ILE A 12 -10.05 -36.42 13.95
N LEU A 13 -10.88 -35.60 14.59
CA LEU A 13 -10.94 -35.52 16.05
C LEU A 13 -11.64 -36.73 16.66
N GLU A 14 -12.64 -37.31 15.99
CA GLU A 14 -13.30 -38.58 16.36
C GLU A 14 -12.36 -39.80 16.30
N ASP A 15 -11.32 -39.74 15.46
CA ASP A 15 -10.29 -40.78 15.38
C ASP A 15 -9.28 -40.70 16.56
N LEU A 16 -9.31 -39.65 17.40
CA LEU A 16 -8.41 -39.52 18.56
C LEU A 16 -8.89 -40.35 19.75
N THR A 17 -7.95 -40.94 20.48
CA THR A 17 -8.29 -41.58 21.76
C THR A 17 -8.60 -40.53 22.83
N LYS A 18 -9.26 -40.92 23.92
CA LYS A 18 -9.50 -40.01 25.06
C LYS A 18 -8.20 -39.40 25.63
N ASP A 19 -7.11 -40.18 25.61
CA ASP A 19 -5.79 -39.70 26.06
C ASP A 19 -5.21 -38.66 25.08
N ASP A 20 -5.32 -38.92 23.77
CA ASP A 20 -4.88 -37.96 22.74
C ASP A 20 -5.71 -36.68 22.75
N MET A 21 -7.03 -36.77 22.97
CA MET A 21 -7.91 -35.61 23.15
C MET A 21 -7.54 -34.80 24.39
N SER A 22 -7.13 -35.45 25.48
CA SER A 22 -6.65 -34.73 26.67
C SER A 22 -5.33 -34.00 26.37
N LYS A 23 -4.40 -34.64 25.65
CA LYS A 23 -3.14 -34.00 25.22
C LYS A 23 -3.40 -32.82 24.31
N LEU A 24 -4.36 -32.95 23.38
CA LEU A 24 -4.80 -31.86 22.52
C LEU A 24 -5.30 -30.66 23.34
N GLY A 25 -6.11 -30.92 24.38
CA GLY A 25 -6.55 -29.87 25.31
C GLY A 25 -5.39 -29.17 26.02
N THR A 26 -4.36 -29.91 26.44
CA THR A 26 -3.14 -29.32 27.03
C THR A 26 -2.36 -28.48 26.03
N ILE A 27 -2.23 -28.93 24.78
CA ILE A 27 -1.53 -28.19 23.71
C ILE A 27 -2.25 -26.88 23.41
N LEU A 28 -3.58 -26.92 23.25
CA LEU A 28 -4.40 -25.73 22.97
C LEU A 28 -4.39 -24.70 24.11
N ASN A 29 -4.15 -25.15 25.35
CA ASN A 29 -4.06 -24.29 26.52
C ASN A 29 -2.67 -23.70 26.77
N SER A 30 -1.61 -24.33 26.25
CA SER A 30 -0.21 -23.97 26.57
C SER A 30 0.55 -23.36 25.40
N LYS A 31 0.14 -23.65 24.16
CA LYS A 31 0.82 -23.25 22.94
C LYS A 31 0.02 -22.19 22.20
N LYS A 32 0.70 -21.15 21.75
CA LYS A 32 0.11 -20.20 20.79
C LYS A 32 0.14 -20.83 19.41
N ILE A 33 -1.04 -21.00 18.82
CA ILE A 33 -1.23 -21.53 17.46
C ILE A 33 -1.73 -20.36 16.62
N GLU A 34 -1.06 -20.09 15.49
CA GLU A 34 -1.31 -18.85 14.70
C GLU A 34 -1.23 -17.56 15.54
N GLY A 35 -0.39 -17.53 16.59
CA GLY A 35 -0.28 -16.40 17.51
C GLY A 35 -1.48 -16.21 18.46
N ARG A 36 -2.45 -17.13 18.46
CA ARG A 36 -3.65 -17.10 19.31
C ARG A 36 -3.61 -18.20 20.38
N GLU A 37 -4.21 -17.89 21.52
CA GLU A 37 -4.33 -18.79 22.69
C GLU A 37 -5.81 -18.98 23.02
N ILE A 38 -6.22 -20.22 23.31
CA ILE A 38 -7.60 -20.51 23.72
C ILE A 38 -7.66 -20.45 25.25
N PRO A 39 -8.51 -19.58 25.84
CA PRO A 39 -8.69 -19.52 27.28
C PRO A 39 -9.08 -20.87 27.88
N SER A 40 -8.45 -21.24 29.01
CA SER A 40 -8.66 -22.51 29.72
C SER A 40 -10.13 -22.82 30.04
N ASN A 41 -10.93 -21.80 30.34
CA ASN A 41 -12.38 -21.95 30.59
C ASN A 41 -13.15 -22.46 29.36
N LYS A 42 -12.69 -22.17 28.14
CA LYS A 42 -13.29 -22.69 26.91
C LYS A 42 -12.91 -24.13 26.62
N LEU A 43 -11.83 -24.63 27.21
CA LEU A 43 -11.33 -26.00 27.03
C LEU A 43 -11.89 -27.01 28.07
N GLN A 44 -12.68 -26.56 29.04
CA GLN A 44 -13.30 -27.47 30.01
C GLN A 44 -14.26 -28.46 29.32
N ASN A 45 -14.17 -29.75 29.65
CA ASN A 45 -14.95 -30.83 28.99
C ASN A 45 -14.78 -30.81 27.47
N LEU A 46 -13.53 -30.73 26.99
CA LEU A 46 -13.22 -30.77 25.57
C LEU A 46 -13.60 -32.13 24.98
N ASP A 47 -14.54 -32.13 24.05
CA ASP A 47 -14.88 -33.26 23.18
C ASP A 47 -14.60 -32.88 21.72
N GLU A 48 -14.76 -33.84 20.81
CA GLU A 48 -14.39 -33.71 19.40
C GLU A 48 -15.22 -32.62 18.71
N LYS A 49 -16.51 -32.53 19.07
CA LYS A 49 -17.44 -31.51 18.55
C LYS A 49 -17.05 -30.12 19.02
N LYS A 50 -16.74 -29.97 20.30
CA LYS A 50 -16.33 -28.71 20.92
C LYS A 50 -14.98 -28.27 20.38
N ALA A 51 -14.01 -29.18 20.26
CA ALA A 51 -12.72 -28.91 19.64
C ALA A 51 -12.89 -28.42 18.20
N THR A 52 -13.71 -29.10 17.38
CA THR A 52 -14.01 -28.68 16.01
C THR A 52 -14.54 -27.24 15.95
N LEU A 53 -15.52 -26.91 16.80
CA LEU A 53 -16.09 -25.56 16.86
C LEU A 53 -15.07 -24.51 17.32
N LEU A 54 -14.21 -24.86 18.27
CA LEU A 54 -13.16 -23.97 18.75
C LEU A 54 -12.17 -23.67 17.63
N PHE A 55 -11.72 -24.68 16.89
CA PHE A 55 -10.81 -24.44 15.78
C PHE A 55 -11.39 -23.53 14.70
N ILE A 56 -12.64 -23.78 14.28
CA ILE A 56 -13.33 -22.98 13.26
C ILE A 56 -13.54 -21.52 13.71
N SER A 57 -13.81 -21.32 15.00
CA SER A 57 -14.16 -19.99 15.52
C SER A 57 -12.96 -19.16 15.99
N HIS A 58 -11.86 -19.80 16.38
CA HIS A 58 -10.69 -19.11 16.96
C HIS A 58 -9.55 -18.89 15.96
N TYR A 59 -9.40 -19.74 14.94
CA TYR A 59 -8.27 -19.69 13.99
C TYR A 59 -8.71 -19.29 12.59
N GLU A 60 -7.81 -18.64 11.86
CA GLU A 60 -8.09 -18.17 10.49
C GLU A 60 -7.87 -19.29 9.46
N GLU A 61 -6.93 -20.19 9.71
CA GLU A 61 -6.72 -21.41 8.92
C GLU A 61 -6.96 -22.67 9.79
N PRO A 62 -8.23 -23.05 10.09
CA PRO A 62 -8.57 -24.10 11.06
C PRO A 62 -7.88 -25.46 10.82
N LEU A 63 -7.67 -25.84 9.56
CA LEU A 63 -6.97 -27.08 9.21
C LEU A 63 -5.47 -27.02 9.53
N LYS A 64 -4.81 -25.87 9.36
CA LYS A 64 -3.39 -25.70 9.70
C LYS A 64 -3.18 -25.60 11.20
N ALA A 65 -4.08 -24.91 11.89
CA ALA A 65 -4.11 -24.92 13.34
C ALA A 65 -4.30 -26.36 13.89
N LEU A 66 -5.18 -27.16 13.28
CA LEU A 66 -5.36 -28.57 13.64
C LEU A 66 -4.10 -29.39 13.36
N GLU A 67 -3.49 -29.26 12.17
CA GLU A 67 -2.23 -29.94 11.82
C GLU A 67 -1.13 -29.64 12.86
N GLN A 68 -0.92 -28.35 13.16
CA GLN A 68 0.10 -27.91 14.10
C GLN A 68 -0.15 -28.43 15.52
N SER A 69 -1.42 -28.58 15.91
CA SER A 69 -1.81 -29.16 17.20
C SER A 69 -1.54 -30.67 17.25
N LEU A 70 -1.76 -31.37 16.14
CA LEU A 70 -1.59 -32.82 16.05
C LEU A 70 -0.11 -33.25 15.91
N CYS A 71 0.80 -32.36 15.48
CA CYS A 71 2.23 -32.66 15.39
C CYS A 71 2.86 -33.08 16.72
N ASP A 72 2.31 -32.62 17.85
CA ASP A 72 2.80 -32.93 19.20
C ASP A 72 2.09 -34.18 19.79
N ILE A 73 1.26 -34.86 19.00
CA ILE A 73 0.52 -36.08 19.36
C ILE A 73 1.07 -37.24 18.49
N PRO A 74 1.26 -38.46 19.03
CA PRO A 74 1.82 -39.59 18.28
C PRO A 74 0.84 -40.22 17.25
N ARG A 75 0.17 -39.37 16.47
CA ARG A 75 -0.81 -39.73 15.43
C ARG A 75 -0.40 -39.17 14.07
N ILE A 76 0.77 -39.60 13.62
CA ILE A 76 1.36 -39.20 12.32
C ILE A 76 0.40 -39.53 11.16
N ASP A 77 -0.39 -40.61 11.30
CA ASP A 77 -1.44 -40.99 10.34
C ASP A 77 -2.48 -39.88 10.16
N LEU A 78 -2.93 -39.24 11.26
CA LEU A 78 -3.90 -38.14 11.22
C LEU A 78 -3.27 -36.86 10.70
N VAL A 79 -2.04 -36.55 11.10
CA VAL A 79 -1.28 -35.39 10.56
C VAL A 79 -1.16 -35.51 9.04
N GLN A 80 -0.82 -36.69 8.52
CA GLN A 80 -0.74 -36.93 7.08
C GLN A 80 -2.10 -36.79 6.38
N LYS A 81 -3.19 -37.29 6.97
CA LYS A 81 -4.55 -37.07 6.44
C LYS A 81 -4.88 -35.58 6.34
N VAL A 82 -4.56 -34.80 7.37
CA VAL A 82 -4.80 -33.35 7.40
C VAL A 82 -3.94 -32.64 6.35
N ARG A 83 -2.64 -32.98 6.25
CA ARG A 83 -1.74 -32.44 5.20
C ARG A 83 -2.26 -32.73 3.80
N LEU A 84 -2.65 -33.96 3.52
CA LEU A 84 -3.21 -34.33 2.21
C LEU A 84 -4.48 -33.55 1.90
N LYS A 85 -5.33 -33.27 2.90
CA LYS A 85 -6.52 -32.43 2.73
C LYS A 85 -6.16 -30.98 2.45
N ILE A 86 -5.18 -30.41 3.17
CA ILE A 86 -4.66 -29.06 2.90
C ILE A 86 -4.08 -28.98 1.48
N GLU A 87 -3.22 -29.92 1.09
CA GLU A 87 -2.64 -29.98 -0.26
C GLU A 87 -3.72 -30.18 -1.34
N THR A 88 -4.73 -31.01 -1.07
CA THR A 88 -5.84 -31.23 -2.00
C THR A 88 -6.71 -29.99 -2.13
N ASP A 89 -6.95 -29.26 -1.05
CA ASP A 89 -7.71 -28.01 -1.09
C ASP A 89 -6.89 -26.89 -1.77
N GLU A 90 -5.58 -26.83 -1.55
CA GLU A 90 -4.65 -25.92 -2.26
C GLU A 90 -4.58 -26.26 -3.76
N LYS A 91 -4.44 -27.54 -4.12
CA LYS A 91 -4.49 -28.02 -5.52
C LYS A 91 -5.86 -27.88 -6.14
N ASN A 92 -6.95 -28.02 -5.40
CA ASN A 92 -8.31 -27.77 -5.90
C ASN A 92 -8.57 -26.27 -6.07
N HIS A 93 -7.96 -25.41 -5.27
CA HIS A 93 -7.95 -23.97 -5.52
C HIS A 93 -7.17 -23.61 -6.77
N GLU A 94 -6.01 -24.23 -6.97
CA GLU A 94 -5.19 -24.06 -8.16
C GLU A 94 -5.86 -24.67 -9.40
N ALA A 95 -6.50 -25.84 -9.27
CA ALA A 95 -7.27 -26.51 -10.30
C ALA A 95 -8.59 -25.80 -10.58
N GLN A 96 -9.28 -25.20 -9.61
CA GLN A 96 -10.45 -24.34 -9.87
C GLN A 96 -10.05 -23.02 -10.54
N ASN A 97 -8.84 -22.51 -10.28
CA ASN A 97 -8.27 -21.39 -11.03
C ASN A 97 -7.93 -21.83 -12.47
N ASN A 98 -7.33 -23.00 -12.64
CA ASN A 98 -6.97 -23.56 -13.96
C ASN A 98 -8.20 -24.08 -14.74
N GLU A 99 -9.26 -24.51 -14.06
CA GLU A 99 -10.52 -24.96 -14.63
C GLU A 99 -11.42 -23.77 -14.91
N LYS A 100 -11.36 -22.67 -14.14
CA LYS A 100 -11.82 -21.35 -14.62
C LYS A 100 -11.11 -20.96 -15.91
N VAL A 101 -9.79 -21.14 -15.97
CA VAL A 101 -8.99 -20.87 -17.18
C VAL A 101 -9.35 -21.82 -18.34
N ALA A 102 -9.79 -23.06 -18.07
CA ALA A 102 -10.17 -24.04 -19.06
C ALA A 102 -11.65 -23.96 -19.52
N LEU A 103 -12.60 -23.67 -18.63
CA LEU A 103 -14.02 -23.43 -18.96
C LEU A 103 -14.23 -22.10 -19.69
N ILE A 104 -13.32 -21.13 -19.54
CA ILE A 104 -13.25 -19.94 -20.39
C ILE A 104 -12.83 -20.32 -21.83
N LYS A 105 -12.13 -21.44 -22.03
CA LYS A 105 -11.56 -21.83 -23.32
C LYS A 105 -12.53 -22.58 -24.25
N SER A 106 -13.68 -23.06 -23.76
CA SER A 106 -14.54 -24.00 -24.53
C SER A 106 -15.97 -23.54 -24.79
N CYS A 107 -16.33 -22.29 -24.46
CA CYS A 107 -17.65 -21.75 -24.78
C CYS A 107 -17.55 -20.69 -25.88
N SER A 108 -17.74 -21.12 -27.13
CA SER A 108 -17.94 -20.25 -28.29
C SER A 108 -19.16 -19.35 -28.08
N GLY A 109 -18.93 -18.16 -27.53
CA GLY A 109 -19.95 -17.15 -27.22
C GLY A 109 -19.64 -16.16 -26.07
N SER A 110 -18.52 -16.29 -25.35
CA SER A 110 -18.16 -15.35 -24.26
C SER A 110 -17.30 -14.17 -24.71
N ASN A 111 -17.44 -13.04 -23.99
CA ASN A 111 -16.59 -11.85 -24.06
C ASN A 111 -15.14 -12.18 -23.64
N ASP A 112 -14.42 -12.90 -24.50
CA ASP A 112 -13.08 -13.38 -24.23
C ASP A 112 -12.09 -12.23 -24.25
N ARG A 113 -11.64 -11.88 -23.05
CA ARG A 113 -10.57 -10.93 -22.86
C ARG A 113 -9.27 -11.70 -22.69
N PRO A 114 -8.25 -11.45 -23.52
CA PRO A 114 -6.96 -12.10 -23.31
C PRO A 114 -6.41 -11.72 -21.93
N LEU A 115 -5.84 -12.70 -21.22
CA LEU A 115 -5.22 -12.51 -19.92
C LEU A 115 -3.92 -11.72 -20.10
N TYR A 116 -3.73 -10.69 -19.29
CA TYR A 116 -2.48 -9.93 -19.29
C TYR A 116 -1.43 -10.66 -18.45
N THR A 117 -0.29 -10.97 -19.05
CA THR A 117 0.84 -11.68 -18.41
C THR A 117 2.14 -10.87 -18.45
N GLY A 118 2.06 -9.57 -18.73
CA GLY A 118 3.23 -8.67 -18.79
C GLY A 118 3.69 -8.20 -17.41
N LYS A 119 4.81 -7.46 -17.35
CA LYS A 119 5.49 -7.06 -16.09
C LYS A 119 4.84 -5.88 -15.35
N TYR A 120 3.55 -5.61 -15.58
CA TYR A 120 2.79 -4.51 -14.95
C TYR A 120 3.44 -3.11 -14.98
N THR A 121 4.41 -2.89 -15.88
CA THR A 121 4.96 -1.56 -16.14
C THR A 121 3.98 -0.73 -16.97
N LEU A 122 4.05 0.60 -16.87
CA LEU A 122 3.17 1.44 -17.69
C LEU A 122 3.37 1.20 -19.19
N VAL A 123 4.61 0.96 -19.62
CA VAL A 123 4.96 0.67 -21.01
C VAL A 123 4.29 -0.62 -21.48
N ASP A 124 4.45 -1.71 -20.73
CA ASP A 124 3.85 -3.01 -21.09
C ASP A 124 2.32 -2.95 -21.13
N LEU A 125 1.72 -2.27 -20.15
CA LEU A 125 0.27 -2.05 -20.09
C LEU A 125 -0.21 -1.21 -21.29
N GLN A 126 0.55 -0.18 -21.67
CA GLN A 126 0.25 0.65 -22.84
C GLN A 126 0.34 -0.12 -24.15
N ASP A 127 1.35 -0.98 -24.30
CA ASP A 127 1.54 -1.79 -25.50
C ASP A 127 0.44 -2.83 -25.63
N TYR A 128 0.11 -3.53 -24.54
CA TYR A 128 -1.01 -4.44 -24.49
C TYR A 128 -2.33 -3.75 -24.82
N ALA A 129 -2.57 -2.57 -24.22
CA ALA A 129 -3.76 -1.79 -24.48
C ALA A 129 -3.89 -1.33 -25.93
N THR A 130 -2.77 -1.17 -26.64
CA THR A 130 -2.76 -0.82 -28.07
C THR A 130 -3.08 -2.04 -28.93
N LYS A 131 -2.44 -3.18 -28.64
CA LYS A 131 -2.65 -4.43 -29.38
C LYS A 131 -4.09 -4.93 -29.30
N ASN A 132 -4.74 -4.72 -28.15
CA ASN A 132 -6.11 -5.20 -27.89
C ASN A 132 -7.15 -4.07 -27.83
N GLN A 133 -6.88 -2.93 -28.48
CA GLN A 133 -7.62 -1.68 -28.27
C GLN A 133 -9.14 -1.84 -28.43
N ASP A 134 -9.62 -2.46 -29.51
CA ASP A 134 -11.06 -2.54 -29.79
C ASP A 134 -11.82 -3.41 -28.79
N GLN A 135 -11.27 -4.59 -28.45
CA GLN A 135 -11.86 -5.48 -27.44
C GLN A 135 -11.93 -4.82 -26.06
N LEU A 136 -10.87 -4.10 -25.69
CA LEU A 136 -10.78 -3.38 -24.43
C LEU A 136 -11.77 -2.21 -24.34
N ILE A 137 -11.95 -1.47 -25.44
CA ILE A 137 -12.93 -0.38 -25.52
C ILE A 137 -14.35 -0.93 -25.49
N MET A 138 -14.63 -2.02 -26.22
CA MET A 138 -15.93 -2.69 -26.21
C MET A 138 -16.28 -3.18 -24.79
N HIS A 139 -15.32 -3.75 -24.06
CA HIS A 139 -15.51 -4.11 -22.67
C HIS A 139 -15.93 -2.91 -21.81
N LEU A 140 -15.27 -1.77 -22.00
CA LEU A 140 -15.61 -0.55 -21.28
C LEU A 140 -17.01 -0.02 -21.64
N GLN A 141 -17.41 -0.12 -22.91
CA GLN A 141 -18.74 0.26 -23.39
C GLN A 141 -19.85 -0.64 -22.81
N ASN A 142 -19.57 -1.93 -22.66
CA ASN A 142 -20.52 -2.89 -22.09
C ASN A 142 -20.61 -2.75 -20.56
N THR A 143 -19.56 -2.23 -19.93
CA THR A 143 -19.46 -2.07 -18.48
C THR A 143 -20.10 -0.76 -18.02
N LEU A 144 -19.87 0.35 -18.71
CA LEU A 144 -20.33 1.69 -18.31
C LEU A 144 -21.66 2.07 -18.95
N GLU A 145 -22.42 2.94 -18.29
CA GLU A 145 -23.57 3.60 -18.93
C GLU A 145 -23.10 4.49 -20.11
N PRO A 146 -23.90 4.64 -21.18
CA PRO A 146 -23.51 5.41 -22.36
C PRO A 146 -23.04 6.84 -22.04
N ASP A 147 -23.74 7.54 -21.14
CA ASP A 147 -23.39 8.90 -20.72
C ASP A 147 -22.07 8.95 -19.96
N GLN A 148 -21.78 7.92 -19.18
CA GLN A 148 -20.60 7.81 -18.33
C GLN A 148 -19.37 7.44 -19.15
N PHE A 149 -19.54 6.57 -20.15
CA PHE A 149 -18.53 6.30 -21.16
C PHE A 149 -18.18 7.56 -21.96
N ASN A 150 -19.18 8.35 -22.36
CA ASN A 150 -18.97 9.62 -23.06
C ASN A 150 -18.31 10.68 -22.16
N ALA A 151 -18.68 10.76 -20.88
CA ALA A 151 -18.03 11.63 -19.91
C ALA A 151 -16.55 11.27 -19.73
N LEU A 152 -16.24 9.97 -19.61
CA LEU A 152 -14.87 9.48 -19.53
C LEU A 152 -14.06 9.85 -20.77
N LYS A 153 -14.60 9.69 -21.99
CA LYS A 153 -13.95 10.15 -23.22
C LYS A 153 -13.56 11.63 -23.14
N LYS A 154 -14.51 12.50 -22.76
CA LYS A 154 -14.28 13.95 -22.63
C LYS A 154 -13.20 14.26 -21.61
N GLU A 155 -13.20 13.54 -20.49
CA GLU A 155 -12.20 13.70 -19.44
C GLU A 155 -10.80 13.30 -19.92
N LEU A 156 -10.67 12.16 -20.59
CA LEU A 156 -9.39 11.66 -21.10
C LEU A 156 -8.75 12.57 -22.16
N ILE A 157 -9.54 13.35 -22.91
CA ILE A 157 -9.02 14.39 -23.83
C ILE A 157 -8.17 15.40 -23.05
N CYS A 158 -8.61 15.81 -21.87
CA CYS A 158 -8.00 16.85 -21.04
C CYS A 158 -6.91 16.32 -20.08
N ARG A 159 -6.74 15.01 -20.00
CA ARG A 159 -5.77 14.35 -19.11
C ARG A 159 -4.44 14.10 -19.82
N VAL A 160 -3.38 14.00 -19.04
CA VAL A 160 -2.05 13.56 -19.46
C VAL A 160 -1.67 12.36 -18.62
N LEU A 161 -1.16 11.31 -19.25
CA LEU A 161 -0.72 10.12 -18.54
C LEU A 161 0.43 10.50 -17.59
N ASN A 162 0.39 9.99 -16.38
CA ASN A 162 1.52 10.12 -15.47
C ASN A 162 2.73 9.39 -16.05
N LYS A 163 3.93 9.86 -15.69
CA LYS A 163 5.17 9.24 -16.17
C LYS A 163 5.34 7.84 -15.60
N ASP A 164 4.88 7.66 -14.36
CA ASP A 164 5.07 6.44 -13.58
C ASP A 164 3.71 5.86 -13.19
N PHE A 165 3.59 4.54 -13.29
CA PHE A 165 2.48 3.77 -12.74
C PHE A 165 2.99 2.98 -11.55
N SER A 166 3.05 3.66 -10.40
CA SER A 166 3.57 3.08 -9.17
C SER A 166 2.68 3.36 -7.97
N PHE A 167 2.68 2.41 -7.04
CA PHE A 167 1.93 2.46 -5.80
C PHE A 167 2.92 2.32 -4.64
N THR A 168 2.98 3.37 -3.83
CA THR A 168 3.47 3.27 -2.46
C THR A 168 2.39 2.63 -1.60
N ALA A 169 2.77 2.13 -0.42
CA ALA A 169 1.82 1.51 0.49
C ALA A 169 0.62 2.41 0.82
N GLN A 170 0.86 3.70 1.08
CA GLN A 170 -0.21 4.69 1.35
C GLN A 170 -1.19 4.81 0.17
N LYS A 171 -0.67 5.07 -1.05
CA LYS A 171 -1.51 5.21 -2.25
C LYS A 171 -2.32 3.94 -2.51
N TYR A 172 -1.69 2.78 -2.31
CA TYR A 172 -2.36 1.50 -2.52
C TYR A 172 -3.42 1.24 -1.46
N TYR A 173 -3.14 1.53 -0.19
CA TYR A 173 -4.08 1.37 0.91
C TYR A 173 -5.36 2.19 0.70
N GLU A 174 -5.23 3.42 0.19
CA GLU A 174 -6.37 4.25 -0.14
C GLU A 174 -7.26 3.66 -1.25
N LEU A 175 -6.67 3.02 -2.25
CA LEU A 175 -7.41 2.28 -3.27
C LEU A 175 -8.02 1.01 -2.68
N PHE A 176 -7.24 0.27 -1.90
CA PHE A 176 -7.64 -0.99 -1.30
C PHE A 176 -8.84 -0.80 -0.40
N ARG A 177 -8.95 0.32 0.33
CA ARG A 177 -10.11 0.63 1.19
C ARG A 177 -11.25 1.36 0.49
N ASN A 178 -11.11 1.67 -0.80
CA ASN A 178 -12.15 2.37 -1.56
C ASN A 178 -13.35 1.43 -1.82
N SER A 179 -14.47 1.71 -1.17
CA SER A 179 -15.71 0.93 -1.30
C SER A 179 -16.29 1.00 -2.72
N GLU A 180 -16.28 2.16 -3.37
CA GLU A 180 -16.77 2.34 -4.74
C GLU A 180 -15.96 1.49 -5.73
N LEU A 181 -14.64 1.43 -5.55
CA LEU A 181 -13.76 0.60 -6.38
C LEU A 181 -14.02 -0.88 -6.15
N ARG A 182 -14.15 -1.32 -4.89
CA ARG A 182 -14.50 -2.71 -4.58
C ARG A 182 -15.87 -3.10 -5.15
N GLU A 183 -16.84 -2.21 -5.09
CA GLU A 183 -18.17 -2.43 -5.65
C GLU A 183 -18.13 -2.51 -7.19
N PHE A 184 -17.39 -1.60 -7.83
CA PHE A 184 -17.13 -1.65 -9.27
C PHE A 184 -16.54 -3.00 -9.69
N LEU A 185 -15.56 -3.52 -8.94
CA LEU A 185 -14.90 -4.79 -9.26
C LEU A 185 -15.80 -6.02 -9.01
N LYS A 186 -16.81 -5.93 -8.14
CA LYS A 186 -17.72 -7.05 -7.85
C LYS A 186 -18.75 -7.32 -8.95
N ASN A 187 -19.00 -6.38 -9.86
CA ASN A 187 -19.97 -6.54 -10.97
C ASN A 187 -21.40 -6.95 -10.51
N ASN A 188 -21.82 -6.58 -9.29
CA ASN A 188 -23.14 -6.95 -8.73
C ASN A 188 -24.31 -6.07 -9.24
N GLY A 189 -24.07 -5.26 -10.26
CA GLY A 189 -25.02 -4.34 -10.91
C GLY A 189 -24.30 -3.62 -12.06
N LYS A 190 -25.00 -2.80 -12.87
CA LYS A 190 -24.35 -1.96 -13.90
C LYS A 190 -23.45 -0.93 -13.18
N PRO A 191 -22.12 -1.04 -13.25
CA PRO A 191 -21.27 -0.05 -12.63
C PRO A 191 -21.42 1.28 -13.36
N LYS A 192 -21.86 2.31 -12.63
CA LYS A 192 -22.26 3.58 -13.25
C LYS A 192 -21.05 4.36 -13.75
N LYS A 193 -19.91 4.36 -13.04
CA LYS A 193 -18.79 5.26 -13.35
C LYS A 193 -17.46 4.66 -12.91
N ILE A 194 -16.38 5.01 -13.60
CA ILE A 194 -15.03 4.68 -13.15
C ILE A 194 -14.66 5.51 -11.90
N PRO A 195 -14.15 4.86 -10.83
CA PRO A 195 -13.69 5.55 -9.63
C PRO A 195 -12.58 6.58 -9.94
N MET A 196 -12.78 7.82 -9.51
CA MET A 196 -11.88 8.93 -9.83
C MET A 196 -10.47 8.76 -9.24
N LYS A 197 -10.35 8.20 -8.05
CA LYS A 197 -9.04 7.99 -7.39
C LYS A 197 -8.06 7.20 -8.28
N LEU A 198 -8.56 6.18 -8.98
CA LEU A 198 -7.72 5.38 -9.88
C LEU A 198 -7.29 6.17 -11.12
N LEU A 199 -8.19 7.03 -11.66
CA LEU A 199 -7.83 7.91 -12.77
C LEU A 199 -6.79 8.95 -12.36
N GLU A 200 -6.79 9.42 -11.12
CA GLU A 200 -5.80 10.37 -10.62
C GLU A 200 -4.41 9.75 -10.46
N ILE A 201 -4.35 8.45 -10.18
CA ILE A 201 -3.09 7.70 -10.16
C ILE A 201 -2.54 7.49 -11.58
N LEU A 202 -3.40 7.23 -12.56
CA LEU A 202 -2.99 7.05 -13.95
C LEU A 202 -2.71 8.37 -14.68
N PHE A 203 -3.43 9.43 -14.33
CA PHE A 203 -3.44 10.66 -15.12
C PHE A 203 -3.41 11.95 -14.29
N SER A 204 -2.58 12.88 -14.73
CA SER A 204 -2.58 14.27 -14.27
C SER A 204 -3.52 15.13 -15.12
N LYS A 205 -4.06 16.20 -14.51
CA LYS A 205 -4.79 17.24 -15.25
C LYS A 205 -3.79 18.07 -16.05
N LYS A 206 -4.07 18.32 -17.33
CA LYS A 206 -3.26 19.22 -18.16
C LYS A 206 -3.24 20.60 -17.49
N LYS A 207 -2.08 21.05 -17.01
CA LYS A 207 -1.92 22.42 -16.51
C LYS A 207 -2.25 23.38 -17.65
N ASN A 208 -3.33 24.14 -17.51
CA ASN A 208 -3.62 25.23 -18.45
C ASN A 208 -2.59 26.33 -18.23
N ASN A 209 -1.62 26.47 -19.14
CA ASN A 209 -0.61 27.54 -19.14
C ASN A 209 -1.20 28.96 -19.31
N ARG A 210 -2.52 29.16 -19.16
CA ARG A 210 -3.15 30.49 -19.24
C ARG A 210 -2.72 31.43 -18.11
N LYS A 211 -2.33 30.92 -16.93
CA LYS A 211 -1.83 31.80 -15.85
C LYS A 211 -0.43 32.38 -16.12
N ARG A 212 0.43 31.68 -16.89
CA ARG A 212 1.78 32.18 -17.19
C ARG A 212 1.75 33.32 -18.22
N LYS A 213 0.89 33.22 -19.24
CA LYS A 213 0.68 34.31 -20.21
C LYS A 213 -0.01 35.55 -19.64
N ALA A 214 -0.89 35.40 -18.65
CA ALA A 214 -1.51 36.56 -17.98
C ALA A 214 -0.50 37.30 -17.07
N GLN A 215 0.43 36.59 -16.46
CA GLN A 215 1.46 37.18 -15.60
C GLN A 215 2.62 37.80 -16.40
N GLU A 216 2.96 37.21 -17.56
CA GLU A 216 3.92 37.80 -18.51
C GLU A 216 3.34 38.98 -19.31
N GLN A 217 2.01 39.07 -19.47
CA GLN A 217 1.36 40.26 -20.05
C GLN A 217 1.18 41.40 -19.03
N MET A 218 1.08 41.12 -17.73
CA MET A 218 1.07 42.16 -16.69
C MET A 218 2.47 42.63 -16.23
N GLN A 219 3.54 41.98 -16.69
CA GLN A 219 4.93 42.46 -16.49
C GLN A 219 5.58 43.01 -17.78
N GLY A 220 4.85 43.05 -18.90
CA GLY A 220 5.32 43.57 -20.20
C GLY A 220 4.87 45.00 -20.53
N GLU A 221 3.96 45.60 -19.75
CA GLU A 221 3.48 46.97 -19.94
C GLU A 221 3.87 47.83 -18.74
N GLY A 222 5.15 48.15 -18.65
CA GLY A 222 5.65 49.03 -17.61
C GLY A 222 7.16 49.10 -17.60
N ASN A 223 7.73 49.74 -18.62
CA ASN A 223 8.82 50.71 -18.46
C ASN A 223 9.39 51.12 -19.82
N ASN A 224 8.98 52.29 -20.28
CA ASN A 224 9.84 53.13 -21.09
C ASN A 224 9.95 54.50 -20.42
N LEU A 225 11.18 55.04 -20.48
CA LEU A 225 11.59 56.44 -20.28
C LEU A 225 11.92 56.93 -18.86
N LYS A 226 13.22 56.84 -18.51
CA LYS A 226 14.22 57.94 -18.42
C LYS A 226 15.35 57.55 -17.43
N LYS A 227 16.60 57.35 -17.89
CA LYS A 227 17.75 58.29 -17.78
C LYS A 227 17.87 58.89 -16.36
N LYS A 228 18.94 58.71 -15.58
CA LYS A 228 20.36 58.94 -15.87
C LYS A 228 21.23 58.45 -14.69
N GLN A 229 22.50 58.09 -14.97
CA GLN A 229 23.78 58.33 -14.24
C GLN A 229 23.73 58.47 -12.70
N GLU A 230 24.52 57.74 -11.90
CA GLU A 230 25.94 58.05 -11.63
C GLU A 230 26.64 56.94 -10.80
N GLU A 231 27.95 57.11 -10.65
CA GLU A 231 29.01 56.16 -10.32
C GLU A 231 29.10 55.64 -8.87
N LYS A 232 29.83 54.51 -8.77
CA LYS A 232 30.66 53.95 -7.67
C LYS A 232 30.79 54.76 -6.37
N ILE A 233 30.76 54.06 -5.22
CA ILE A 233 31.87 53.88 -4.23
C ILE A 233 31.39 53.00 -3.06
N ILE A 234 32.20 52.00 -2.68
CA ILE A 234 32.25 51.29 -1.38
C ILE A 234 33.53 51.86 -0.71
N PRO A 235 33.65 52.20 0.62
CA PRO A 235 33.75 51.20 1.70
C PRO A 235 33.54 51.58 3.22
N ILE A 236 33.26 50.51 4.01
CA ILE A 236 33.78 50.14 5.37
C ILE A 236 33.43 50.96 6.65
N ARG A 237 32.68 50.28 7.58
CA ARG A 237 32.74 50.08 9.08
C ARG A 237 33.27 51.22 10.03
N PRO A 238 33.28 51.13 11.41
CA PRO A 238 32.84 50.11 12.40
C PRO A 238 32.16 50.66 13.71
N MET A 239 31.82 49.74 14.65
CA MET A 239 31.87 49.88 16.15
C MET A 239 30.88 50.84 16.86
N GLU A 240 30.36 50.67 18.08
CA GLU A 240 30.39 49.64 19.15
C GLU A 240 29.36 50.06 20.23
N HIS A 241 28.98 49.12 21.11
CA HIS A 241 28.60 49.28 22.54
C HIS A 241 27.23 49.80 23.05
N LYS A 242 26.45 48.82 23.57
CA LYS A 242 26.04 48.54 24.98
C LYS A 242 25.05 49.43 25.79
N SER A 243 24.25 48.66 26.55
CA SER A 243 23.46 48.94 27.79
C SER A 243 22.05 49.50 27.56
N GLY A 244 20.99 49.08 28.26
CA GLY A 244 20.77 48.18 29.39
C GLY A 244 19.28 48.24 29.78
N ASN A 245 18.79 47.25 30.55
CA ASN A 245 17.68 47.19 31.53
C ASN A 245 16.61 48.32 31.56
N GLU A 246 15.33 48.13 31.91
CA GLU A 246 14.53 47.06 32.51
C GLU A 246 13.06 47.56 32.53
N ASP A 247 12.13 46.63 32.75
CA ASP A 247 10.85 46.78 33.47
C ASP A 247 9.58 47.41 32.84
N ASN A 248 8.63 46.49 32.60
CA ASN A 248 7.26 46.40 33.15
C ASN A 248 6.31 47.61 33.03
N ASN A 249 5.17 47.40 32.37
CA ASN A 249 3.88 47.55 33.05
C ASN A 249 2.68 46.90 32.33
N MET A 250 1.75 46.48 33.20
CA MET A 250 0.51 45.74 33.03
C MET A 250 -0.61 46.46 32.25
N ILE A 251 -1.39 45.63 31.53
CA ILE A 251 -2.87 45.50 31.50
C ILE A 251 -3.73 46.75 31.30
N GLU A 252 -4.55 46.72 30.24
CA GLU A 252 -5.99 47.05 30.33
C GLU A 252 -6.78 46.42 29.15
N GLN A 253 -7.56 45.37 29.45
CA GLN A 253 -8.83 45.00 28.80
C GLN A 253 -9.93 45.87 29.45
N PRO A 254 -11.13 46.13 28.86
CA PRO A 254 -12.01 45.07 28.32
C PRO A 254 -13.11 45.45 27.27
N CYS A 255 -13.81 44.39 26.78
CA CYS A 255 -15.26 44.29 26.42
C CYS A 255 -15.85 45.10 25.21
N LEU A 256 -16.78 44.62 24.36
CA LEU A 256 -17.74 43.49 24.30
C LEU A 256 -18.23 43.27 22.84
N ASP A 257 -18.49 41.99 22.49
CA ASP A 257 -19.51 41.35 21.62
C ASP A 257 -19.84 41.91 20.21
N ASP A 258 -20.09 41.13 19.14
CA ASP A 258 -20.69 39.79 19.04
C ASP A 258 -20.46 39.19 17.61
N LYS A 259 -20.31 37.85 17.54
CA LYS A 259 -20.53 36.88 16.42
C LYS A 259 -20.10 37.17 14.96
N ILE A 260 -19.31 36.25 14.39
CA ILE A 260 -19.71 35.32 13.29
C ILE A 260 -18.59 34.29 13.06
N THR A 261 -18.98 33.02 13.04
CA THR A 261 -18.18 31.83 12.72
C THR A 261 -17.83 31.78 11.22
N LEU A 262 -16.55 31.62 10.85
CA LEU A 262 -16.16 30.96 9.60
C LEU A 262 -14.71 30.47 9.68
N GLY A 263 -14.51 29.18 9.39
CA GLY A 263 -13.29 28.45 9.67
C GLY A 263 -12.12 28.73 8.73
N THR A 264 -10.93 28.28 9.16
CA THR A 264 -9.84 27.82 8.30
C THR A 264 -8.83 27.10 9.19
N GLU A 265 -8.86 25.76 9.16
CA GLU A 265 -7.76 24.93 9.65
C GLU A 265 -6.58 25.13 8.70
N THR A 266 -5.48 25.66 9.25
CA THR A 266 -4.22 25.79 8.54
C THR A 266 -3.48 24.45 8.64
N GLU A 267 -3.53 23.67 7.57
CA GLU A 267 -2.60 22.55 7.35
C GLU A 267 -1.17 23.10 7.35
N LYS A 268 -0.39 22.75 8.39
CA LYS A 268 1.06 22.88 8.38
C LYS A 268 1.63 21.85 7.41
N VAL A 269 1.78 22.25 6.14
CA VAL A 269 2.54 21.52 5.13
C VAL A 269 4.02 21.59 5.49
N ILE A 270 4.60 20.45 5.88
CA ILE A 270 6.06 20.31 6.00
C ILE A 270 6.64 20.22 4.57
N PRO A 271 7.63 21.03 4.19
CA PRO A 271 8.16 21.04 2.83
C PRO A 271 9.08 19.84 2.59
N ILE A 272 8.67 18.96 1.67
CA ILE A 272 9.53 17.91 1.10
C ILE A 272 10.56 18.60 0.20
N ARG A 273 11.85 18.56 0.58
CA ARG A 273 12.95 18.93 -0.31
C ARG A 273 13.33 17.71 -1.17
N PRO A 274 13.49 17.87 -2.49
CA PRO A 274 14.03 16.81 -3.33
C PRO A 274 15.56 16.76 -3.14
N ILE A 275 16.11 15.57 -2.90
CA ILE A 275 17.57 15.35 -2.91
C ILE A 275 17.91 14.28 -3.95
N GLU A 276 18.99 14.57 -4.66
CA GLU A 276 19.46 13.95 -5.89
C GLU A 276 19.78 12.45 -5.73
N HIS A 277 19.42 11.70 -6.77
CA HIS A 277 19.73 10.29 -6.91
C HIS A 277 21.24 10.02 -6.86
N LYS A 278 21.65 9.10 -5.99
CA LYS A 278 22.88 8.33 -6.19
C LYS A 278 22.49 6.89 -6.50
N SER A 279 22.83 6.44 -7.71
CA SER A 279 22.85 5.02 -8.05
C SER A 279 24.11 4.40 -7.46
N GLY A 280 23.97 3.42 -6.57
CA GLY A 280 25.10 2.64 -6.09
C GLY A 280 24.76 1.84 -4.84
N ASN A 281 24.93 0.52 -4.94
CA ASN A 281 25.09 -0.38 -3.80
C ASN A 281 26.37 0.04 -3.05
N GLU A 282 26.25 0.89 -2.04
CA GLU A 282 27.30 1.11 -1.06
C GLU A 282 26.68 0.94 0.33
N ASP A 283 27.28 0.07 1.14
CA ASP A 283 26.94 -0.17 2.54
C ASP A 283 27.18 1.13 3.35
N ASN A 284 26.21 2.04 3.30
CA ASN A 284 26.23 3.29 4.04
C ASN A 284 25.93 3.00 5.50
N ASN A 285 27.00 2.75 6.26
CA ASN A 285 27.00 2.54 7.71
C ASN A 285 26.66 3.80 8.54
N VAL A 286 26.10 4.84 7.93
CA VAL A 286 25.78 6.12 8.58
C VAL A 286 24.34 6.47 8.25
N ILE A 287 23.45 6.30 9.23
CA ILE A 287 22.15 6.98 9.23
C ILE A 287 22.49 8.46 9.47
N GLU A 288 22.34 9.31 8.45
CA GLU A 288 22.55 10.75 8.58
C GLU A 288 21.70 11.29 9.76
N GLU A 289 22.28 12.14 10.60
CA GLU A 289 21.63 12.63 11.85
C GLU A 289 20.35 13.45 11.60
N SER A 290 20.08 13.87 10.36
CA SER A 290 18.92 14.69 9.99
C SER A 290 17.61 13.93 9.77
N TRP A 291 17.60 12.61 9.93
CA TRP A 291 16.52 11.74 9.46
C TRP A 291 15.46 11.42 10.49
N LEU A 292 15.78 11.56 11.77
CA LEU A 292 14.92 11.19 12.88
C LEU A 292 14.67 12.41 13.76
N ASP A 293 13.42 12.58 14.19
CA ASP A 293 13.16 13.43 15.34
C ASP A 293 13.90 12.88 16.58
N GLU A 294 14.15 13.74 17.56
CA GLU A 294 14.94 13.42 18.76
C GLU A 294 14.46 12.14 19.46
N ASP A 295 13.13 11.97 19.55
CA ASP A 295 12.50 10.82 20.20
C ASP A 295 12.76 9.53 19.39
N SER A 296 12.64 9.61 18.07
CA SER A 296 12.91 8.49 17.15
C SER A 296 14.39 8.09 17.14
N ARG A 297 15.33 9.04 17.26
CA ARG A 297 16.77 8.77 17.40
C ARG A 297 17.06 8.01 18.69
N MET A 298 16.50 8.49 19.81
CA MET A 298 16.67 7.83 21.11
C MET A 298 16.11 6.41 21.11
N ALA A 299 14.99 6.16 20.41
CA ALA A 299 14.44 4.81 20.23
C ALA A 299 15.43 3.89 19.51
N PHE A 300 16.03 4.38 18.42
CA PHE A 300 17.01 3.64 17.63
C PHE A 300 18.27 3.31 18.44
N GLU A 301 18.85 4.29 19.12
CA GLU A 301 20.04 4.09 19.97
C GLU A 301 19.78 3.06 21.07
N ASN A 302 18.65 3.17 21.77
CA ASN A 302 18.25 2.20 22.79
C ASN A 302 18.07 0.78 22.22
N TRP A 303 17.51 0.66 21.02
CA TRP A 303 17.37 -0.61 20.34
C TRP A 303 18.73 -1.19 19.95
N TYR A 304 19.61 -0.37 19.37
CA TYR A 304 20.96 -0.77 18.95
C TYR A 304 21.81 -1.26 20.13
N GLU A 305 21.80 -0.52 21.24
CA GLU A 305 22.50 -0.89 22.48
C GLU A 305 22.00 -2.21 23.07
N LYS A 306 20.68 -2.46 23.03
CA LYS A 306 20.09 -3.71 23.54
C LYS A 306 20.49 -4.93 22.72
N LYS A 307 20.81 -4.77 21.44
CA LYS A 307 21.16 -5.89 20.57
C LYS A 307 22.55 -6.48 20.88
N LYS A 308 23.41 -5.80 21.65
CA LYS A 308 24.72 -6.31 22.20
C LYS A 308 25.40 -7.39 21.34
N TYR A 309 25.59 -7.13 20.05
CA TYR A 309 26.39 -8.00 19.20
C TYR A 309 27.87 -7.65 19.34
N ARG A 310 28.74 -8.66 19.34
CA ARG A 310 30.19 -8.47 19.24
C ARG A 310 30.59 -7.90 17.87
N GLU A 311 29.76 -8.16 16.86
CA GLU A 311 29.94 -7.72 15.49
C GLU A 311 28.91 -6.64 15.13
N LYS A 312 29.26 -5.80 14.15
CA LYS A 312 28.45 -4.63 13.79
C LYS A 312 27.21 -5.06 13.01
N ILE A 313 26.03 -4.57 13.41
CA ILE A 313 24.79 -4.73 12.63
C ILE A 313 24.94 -3.93 11.33
N SER A 314 24.69 -4.56 10.19
CA SER A 314 24.68 -3.89 8.89
C SER A 314 23.32 -3.25 8.63
N PHE A 315 23.31 -1.97 8.29
CA PHE A 315 22.10 -1.24 7.86
C PHE A 315 22.16 -0.93 6.37
N ASN A 316 21.00 -0.96 5.73
CA ASN A 316 20.82 -0.54 4.36
C ASN A 316 19.57 0.35 4.29
N TYR A 317 19.73 1.57 3.80
CA TYR A 317 18.60 2.47 3.58
C TYR A 317 18.17 2.40 2.12
N ILE A 318 16.90 2.04 1.93
CA ILE A 318 16.27 1.89 0.63
C ILE A 318 15.39 3.11 0.38
N GLY A 319 15.87 3.99 -0.49
CA GLY A 319 15.08 5.14 -0.95
C GLY A 319 13.87 4.70 -1.77
N ILE A 320 14.08 3.91 -2.83
CA ILE A 320 13.01 3.33 -3.66
C ILE A 320 13.43 1.92 -4.09
N HIS A 321 12.51 0.96 -4.02
CA HIS A 321 12.68 -0.39 -4.53
C HIS A 321 11.39 -0.90 -5.19
N GLU A 322 11.51 -1.48 -6.39
CA GLU A 322 10.38 -2.06 -7.13
C GLU A 322 10.24 -3.55 -6.81
N HIS A 323 9.00 -4.02 -6.66
CA HIS A 323 8.74 -5.45 -6.47
C HIS A 323 9.17 -6.23 -7.71
N GLN A 324 9.81 -7.40 -7.49
CA GLN A 324 10.38 -8.22 -8.57
C GLN A 324 9.37 -8.63 -9.65
N GLU A 325 8.21 -9.17 -9.25
CA GLU A 325 7.15 -9.61 -10.18
C GLU A 325 6.15 -8.51 -10.57
N TYR A 326 5.82 -7.61 -9.64
CA TYR A 326 4.89 -6.49 -9.84
C TYR A 326 5.58 -5.13 -9.68
N PRO A 327 6.46 -4.69 -10.61
CA PRO A 327 7.24 -3.45 -10.52
C PRO A 327 6.46 -2.17 -10.19
N CYS A 328 5.16 -2.15 -10.45
CA CYS A 328 4.30 -1.04 -10.03
C CYS A 328 4.16 -0.93 -8.50
N PHE A 329 4.46 -1.94 -7.71
CA PHE A 329 4.54 -1.84 -6.26
C PHE A 329 5.94 -1.40 -5.85
N ILE A 330 6.02 -0.30 -5.11
CA ILE A 330 7.28 0.28 -4.68
C ILE A 330 7.35 0.43 -3.17
N ALA A 331 8.44 -0.04 -2.58
CA ALA A 331 8.84 0.28 -1.22
C ALA A 331 9.62 1.59 -1.26
N VAL A 332 9.35 2.48 -0.30
CA VAL A 332 9.94 3.82 -0.24
C VAL A 332 10.36 4.08 1.20
N ASP A 333 11.54 4.69 1.37
CA ASP A 333 12.10 5.10 2.65
C ASP A 333 12.16 3.96 3.70
N VAL A 334 12.69 2.80 3.30
CA VAL A 334 12.77 1.61 4.17
C VAL A 334 14.16 1.44 4.75
N LEU A 335 14.24 1.34 6.07
CA LEU A 335 15.47 0.94 6.75
C LEU A 335 15.50 -0.60 6.90
N GLN A 336 16.41 -1.23 6.18
CA GLN A 336 16.72 -2.64 6.34
C GLN A 336 17.95 -2.82 7.23
N PHE A 337 18.00 -3.94 7.94
CA PHE A 337 19.18 -4.35 8.67
C PHE A 337 19.32 -5.87 8.63
N ARG A 338 20.52 -6.34 8.93
CA ARG A 338 20.82 -7.76 9.09
C ARG A 338 21.68 -7.95 10.32
N LEU A 339 21.32 -8.94 11.14
CA LEU A 339 22.09 -9.33 12.31
C LEU A 339 23.30 -10.16 11.86
N PRO A 340 24.44 -10.09 12.56
CA PRO A 340 25.67 -10.79 12.14
C PRO A 340 25.48 -12.31 11.94
N ASP A 341 24.65 -12.93 12.76
CA ASP A 341 24.37 -14.38 12.72
C ASP A 341 23.20 -14.76 11.80
N ASP A 342 22.49 -13.78 11.21
CA ASP A 342 21.33 -14.01 10.34
C ASP A 342 21.71 -13.86 8.86
N GLN A 343 21.17 -14.74 8.02
CA GLN A 343 21.31 -14.62 6.56
C GLN A 343 20.29 -13.65 5.95
N ASP A 344 19.13 -13.50 6.60
CA ASP A 344 17.98 -12.76 6.06
C ASP A 344 17.99 -11.30 6.53
N TYR A 345 17.69 -10.38 5.61
CA TYR A 345 17.42 -8.99 5.95
C TYR A 345 16.06 -8.86 6.66
N ARG A 346 15.98 -7.89 7.57
CA ARG A 346 14.78 -7.49 8.29
C ARG A 346 14.51 -6.00 8.07
N ILE A 347 13.26 -5.58 8.23
CA ILE A 347 12.91 -4.15 8.22
C ILE A 347 12.90 -3.63 9.66
N LEU A 348 13.59 -2.52 9.91
CA LEU A 348 13.44 -1.75 11.15
C LEU A 348 12.46 -0.60 10.91
N ALA A 349 11.29 -0.68 11.52
CA ALA A 349 10.27 0.36 11.46
C ALA A 349 10.31 1.21 12.74
N ILE A 350 10.62 2.50 12.57
CA ILE A 350 10.62 3.47 13.66
C ILE A 350 9.31 4.25 13.60
N LEU A 351 8.41 3.99 14.53
CA LEU A 351 7.03 4.48 14.50
C LEU A 351 6.73 5.44 15.65
N GLN A 352 5.76 6.33 15.46
CA GLN A 352 5.34 7.32 16.44
C GLN A 352 4.10 6.85 17.19
N ASP A 353 4.18 6.78 18.53
CA ASP A 353 3.14 6.20 19.39
C ASP A 353 1.72 6.75 19.12
N LYS A 354 1.57 8.08 19.00
CA LYS A 354 0.27 8.72 18.79
C LYS A 354 -0.29 8.47 17.38
N ARG A 355 0.59 8.37 16.39
CA ARG A 355 0.20 8.25 14.97
C ARG A 355 -0.06 6.81 14.58
N ASP A 356 0.77 5.89 15.03
CA ASP A 356 0.84 4.54 14.44
C ASP A 356 0.23 3.46 15.33
N PHE A 357 -0.05 3.78 16.59
CA PHE A 357 -0.61 2.82 17.54
C PHE A 357 -2.00 3.22 18.05
N THR A 358 -2.82 2.23 18.37
CA THR A 358 -4.08 2.39 19.08
C THR A 358 -3.84 2.67 20.57
N ASN A 359 -4.87 3.13 21.27
CA ASN A 359 -4.85 3.28 22.73
C ASN A 359 -4.57 1.94 23.45
N SER A 360 -4.97 0.83 22.83
CA SER A 360 -4.70 -0.55 23.30
C SER A 360 -3.31 -1.07 22.91
N GLN A 361 -2.44 -0.17 22.47
CA GLN A 361 -1.04 -0.43 22.14
C GLN A 361 -0.79 -1.36 20.94
N LYS A 362 -1.79 -1.61 20.10
CA LYS A 362 -1.63 -2.35 18.85
C LYS A 362 -1.30 -1.41 17.70
N LEU A 363 -0.70 -1.91 16.62
CA LEU A 363 -0.57 -1.12 15.40
C LEU A 363 -1.94 -0.75 14.86
N LYS A 364 -2.06 0.47 14.34
CA LYS A 364 -3.20 0.86 13.52
C LYS A 364 -3.12 0.09 12.21
N LYS A 365 -4.29 -0.23 11.66
CA LYS A 365 -4.44 -0.99 10.40
C LYS A 365 -3.65 -0.40 9.23
N GLU A 366 -3.48 0.91 9.19
CA GLU A 366 -2.74 1.59 8.13
C GLU A 366 -1.22 1.39 8.28
N ALA A 367 -0.68 1.56 9.49
CA ALA A 367 0.73 1.32 9.77
C ALA A 367 1.09 -0.16 9.57
N GLU A 368 0.23 -1.07 10.04
CA GLU A 368 0.39 -2.51 9.82
C GLU A 368 0.36 -2.86 8.33
N PHE A 369 -0.61 -2.33 7.58
CA PHE A 369 -0.67 -2.53 6.14
C PHE A 369 0.57 -2.00 5.43
N ALA A 370 1.03 -0.80 5.79
CA ALA A 370 2.21 -0.20 5.18
C ALA A 370 3.47 -1.03 5.39
N LEU A 371 3.63 -1.57 6.60
CA LEU A 371 4.74 -2.44 6.92
C LEU A 371 4.67 -3.77 6.15
N GLN A 372 3.52 -4.44 6.17
CA GLN A 372 3.31 -5.71 5.44
C GLN A 372 3.50 -5.52 3.92
N PHE A 373 3.08 -4.37 3.37
CA PHE A 373 3.29 -4.02 1.97
C PHE A 373 4.78 -3.90 1.66
N ASN A 374 5.55 -3.14 2.45
CA ASN A 374 6.99 -2.99 2.23
C ASN A 374 7.75 -4.31 2.41
N MET A 375 7.36 -5.12 3.40
CA MET A 375 7.89 -6.46 3.62
C MET A 375 7.70 -7.34 2.38
N ALA A 376 6.50 -7.34 1.80
CA ALA A 376 6.22 -8.14 0.62
C ALA A 376 6.95 -7.62 -0.64
N VAL A 377 7.04 -6.29 -0.83
CA VAL A 377 7.79 -5.71 -1.95
C VAL A 377 9.27 -6.07 -1.91
N LEU A 378 9.84 -6.15 -0.71
CA LEU A 378 11.26 -6.45 -0.48
C LEU A 378 11.55 -7.94 -0.25
N ASP A 379 10.54 -8.80 -0.31
CA ASP A 379 10.62 -10.23 0.06
C ASP A 379 11.23 -10.48 1.46
N VAL A 380 10.84 -9.65 2.44
CA VAL A 380 11.30 -9.71 3.82
C VAL A 380 10.26 -10.41 4.70
N LYS A 381 10.69 -11.43 5.46
CA LYS A 381 9.80 -12.24 6.31
C LYS A 381 9.53 -11.64 7.69
N LEU A 382 10.42 -10.78 8.19
CA LEU A 382 10.37 -10.25 9.55
C LEU A 382 10.67 -8.76 9.59
N SER A 383 9.91 -8.06 10.43
CA SER A 383 10.19 -6.67 10.78
C SER A 383 10.23 -6.48 12.29
N GLU A 384 11.14 -5.61 12.71
CA GLU A 384 11.24 -5.12 14.07
C GLU A 384 10.66 -3.70 14.13
N VAL A 385 9.66 -3.51 14.99
CA VAL A 385 9.03 -2.21 15.22
C VAL A 385 9.51 -1.65 16.54
N ILE A 386 9.99 -0.41 16.50
CA ILE A 386 10.38 0.36 17.68
C ILE A 386 9.60 1.68 17.73
N SER A 387 9.39 2.19 18.94
CA SER A 387 8.89 3.53 19.17
C SER A 387 9.59 4.16 20.38
N PRO A 388 9.56 5.49 20.53
CA PRO A 388 10.27 6.18 21.62
C PRO A 388 9.91 5.69 23.02
N ASN A 389 8.64 5.36 23.26
CA ASN A 389 8.16 4.98 24.59
C ASN A 389 7.83 3.49 24.74
N ARG A 390 8.08 2.64 23.73
CA ARG A 390 7.67 1.23 23.77
C ARG A 390 8.75 0.25 23.36
N CYS A 391 8.55 -0.98 23.85
CA CYS A 391 9.44 -2.10 23.59
C CYS A 391 9.20 -2.69 22.19
N LEU A 392 10.27 -3.34 21.71
CA LEU A 392 10.36 -4.06 20.45
C LEU A 392 9.15 -4.97 20.21
N SER A 393 8.46 -4.76 19.08
CA SER A 393 7.46 -5.71 18.58
C SER A 393 7.97 -6.32 17.29
N GLU A 394 8.03 -7.65 17.23
CA GLU A 394 8.32 -8.36 16.00
C GLU A 394 7.04 -8.62 15.22
N ILE A 395 7.11 -8.39 13.91
CA ILE A 395 6.01 -8.59 12.98
C ILE A 395 6.48 -9.54 11.89
N THR A 396 5.75 -10.65 11.73
CA THR A 396 5.98 -11.61 10.67
C THR A 396 5.16 -11.24 9.44
N ALA A 397 5.74 -11.46 8.26
CA ALA A 397 5.04 -11.34 7.00
C ALA A 397 3.80 -12.24 7.02
N ASN A 398 2.64 -11.66 6.70
CA ASN A 398 1.40 -12.40 6.59
C ASN A 398 1.05 -12.64 5.11
N LYS A 399 0.01 -13.45 4.86
CA LYS A 399 -0.47 -13.72 3.50
C LYS A 399 -1.37 -12.61 2.93
N SER A 400 -1.59 -11.50 3.65
CA SER A 400 -2.49 -10.42 3.21
C SER A 400 -2.02 -9.74 1.93
N PHE A 401 -0.74 -9.86 1.58
CA PHE A 401 -0.24 -9.37 0.31
C PHE A 401 -0.81 -10.12 -0.90
N GLY A 402 -1.16 -11.41 -0.75
CA GLY A 402 -1.86 -12.15 -1.82
C GLY A 402 -3.19 -11.51 -2.21
N GLU A 403 -3.94 -10.97 -1.23
CA GLU A 403 -5.16 -10.20 -1.50
C GLU A 403 -4.85 -8.90 -2.26
N SER A 404 -3.72 -8.26 -1.95
CA SER A 404 -3.26 -7.06 -2.63
C SER A 404 -2.92 -7.34 -4.10
N ILE A 405 -2.23 -8.44 -4.39
CA ILE A 405 -1.95 -8.87 -5.76
C ILE A 405 -3.25 -9.14 -6.53
N PHE A 406 -4.16 -9.94 -5.98
CA PHE A 406 -5.44 -10.25 -6.62
C PHE A 406 -6.28 -8.99 -6.87
N PHE A 407 -6.25 -8.05 -5.93
CA PHE A 407 -6.94 -6.76 -6.10
C PHE A 407 -6.34 -5.94 -7.25
N LEU A 408 -4.99 -5.91 -7.38
CA LEU A 408 -4.30 -5.23 -8.48
C LEU A 408 -4.67 -5.83 -9.83
N GLU A 409 -4.62 -7.15 -9.96
CA GLU A 409 -4.93 -7.85 -11.22
C GLU A 409 -6.35 -7.56 -11.69
N ASN A 410 -7.30 -7.53 -10.75
CA ASN A 410 -8.67 -7.13 -11.03
C ASN A 410 -8.78 -5.67 -11.47
N ILE A 411 -8.05 -4.75 -10.84
CA ILE A 411 -8.01 -3.34 -11.24
C ILE A 411 -7.42 -3.19 -12.65
N VAL A 412 -6.29 -3.86 -12.90
CA VAL A 412 -5.53 -3.76 -14.15
C VAL A 412 -6.36 -4.28 -15.31
N SER A 413 -6.92 -5.47 -15.14
CA SER A 413 -7.85 -6.03 -16.11
C SER A 413 -9.07 -5.12 -16.20
N LYS A 414 -9.96 -5.04 -15.22
CA LYS A 414 -11.27 -4.40 -15.39
C LYS A 414 -11.23 -2.90 -15.72
N ILE A 415 -10.17 -2.17 -15.33
CA ILE A 415 -10.17 -0.70 -15.42
C ILE A 415 -8.94 -0.11 -16.13
N VAL A 416 -7.72 -0.47 -15.73
CA VAL A 416 -6.52 0.22 -16.24
C VAL A 416 -6.35 0.01 -17.74
N LEU A 417 -6.32 -1.24 -18.19
CA LEU A 417 -6.11 -1.58 -19.60
C LEU A 417 -7.21 -1.00 -20.52
N PRO A 418 -8.52 -1.09 -20.21
CA PRO A 418 -9.59 -0.47 -21.00
C PRO A 418 -9.51 1.05 -21.07
N VAL A 419 -9.17 1.70 -19.94
CA VAL A 419 -8.99 3.15 -19.90
C VAL A 419 -7.78 3.58 -20.72
N LEU A 420 -6.65 2.85 -20.65
CA LEU A 420 -5.47 3.13 -21.47
C LEU A 420 -5.76 2.97 -22.96
N ALA A 421 -6.50 1.92 -23.34
CA ALA A 421 -6.92 1.69 -24.73
C ALA A 421 -7.76 2.85 -25.25
N LEU A 422 -8.77 3.26 -24.48
CA LEU A 422 -9.63 4.40 -24.80
C LEU A 422 -8.84 5.71 -24.88
N PHE A 423 -7.95 5.96 -23.93
CA PHE A 423 -7.11 7.15 -23.90
C PHE A 423 -6.27 7.27 -25.17
N LYS A 424 -5.60 6.19 -25.59
CA LYS A 424 -4.81 6.17 -26.82
C LYS A 424 -5.68 6.45 -28.06
N GLN A 425 -6.87 5.85 -28.15
CA GLN A 425 -7.80 6.08 -29.27
C GLN A 425 -8.23 7.56 -29.34
N VAL A 426 -8.62 8.12 -28.20
CA VAL A 426 -9.10 9.51 -28.10
C VAL A 426 -7.99 10.52 -28.44
N LYS A 427 -6.74 10.28 -28.01
CA LYS A 427 -5.58 11.13 -28.36
C LYS A 427 -5.24 11.07 -29.85
N LEU A 428 -5.28 9.88 -30.45
CA LEU A 428 -5.06 9.71 -31.89
C LEU A 428 -6.10 10.49 -32.72
N ASN A 429 -7.38 10.36 -32.34
CA ASN A 429 -8.47 11.05 -33.03
C ASN A 429 -8.39 12.58 -32.86
N ALA A 430 -8.04 13.07 -31.66
CA ALA A 430 -7.82 14.50 -31.44
C ALA A 430 -6.69 15.06 -32.31
N PHE A 431 -5.60 14.30 -32.50
CA PHE A 431 -4.48 14.70 -33.35
C PHE A 431 -4.86 14.73 -34.83
N LYS A 432 -5.55 13.68 -35.32
CA LYS A 432 -6.08 13.64 -36.69
C LYS A 432 -6.98 14.85 -36.97
N ASN A 433 -7.94 15.12 -36.08
CA ASN A 433 -8.88 16.24 -36.24
C ASN A 433 -8.19 17.62 -36.20
N ALA A 434 -7.12 17.78 -35.41
CA ALA A 434 -6.34 19.02 -35.39
C ALA A 434 -5.56 19.24 -36.69
N ASN A 435 -5.04 18.17 -37.31
CA ASN A 435 -4.33 18.25 -38.58
C ASN A 435 -5.27 18.51 -39.76
N PHE A 436 -6.46 17.90 -39.78
CA PHE A 436 -7.48 18.21 -40.77
C PHE A 436 -7.94 19.68 -40.70
N LYS A 437 -8.13 20.24 -39.49
CA LYS A 437 -8.47 21.66 -39.33
C LYS A 437 -7.37 22.62 -39.79
N LYS A 438 -6.09 22.22 -39.74
CA LYS A 438 -4.97 23.02 -40.26
C LYS A 438 -4.86 22.99 -41.78
N GLN A 439 -5.42 22.00 -42.45
CA GLN A 439 -5.40 21.90 -43.92
C GLN A 439 -6.58 22.60 -44.60
N ILE A 440 -7.65 22.94 -43.86
CA ILE A 440 -8.87 23.55 -44.40
C ILE A 440 -8.88 25.08 -44.29
N PHE A 441 -7.90 25.68 -43.61
CA PHE A 441 -7.69 27.13 -43.60
C PHE A 441 -6.35 27.47 -44.27
N PRO A 442 -6.36 27.87 -45.56
CA PRO A 442 -5.20 28.52 -46.19
C PRO A 442 -4.94 29.91 -45.62
#